data_AF-A0A368G6P5-F1
#
_entry.id   AF-A0A368G6P5-F1
#
_cell.length_a   1.000
_cell.length_b   1.000
_cell.length_c   1.000
_cell.angle_alpha   90.00
_cell.angle_beta   90.00
_cell.angle_gamma   90.00
#
_symmetry.space_group_name_H-M   'P 1'
#
loop_
_entity.id
_entity.type
_entity.pdbx_description
1 polymer ?
#
loop_
_entity_poly.entity_id
_entity_poly.type
_entity_poly.pdbx_seq_one_letter_code
_entity_poly.pdbx_strand_id
1 'polypeptide(L)'
;MNARTKMRIEEFLDANAEIIFYDRFYNWEVMAGAYLAKNTNWTKHFLDGFANYEFRLPKSFHGTDNGALHVSVCLYMSDKFSPSFTQCMASTKSQHF
;
A
#
# COMPACT_ATOMS: atom_id res chain seq x y z
N MET A 1 -11.34 -29.08 -19.28
CA MET A 1 -10.98 -27.86 -18.52
C MET A 1 -11.32 -26.66 -19.40
N ASN A 2 -12.35 -25.89 -19.05
CA ASN A 2 -12.72 -24.70 -19.82
C ASN A 2 -11.70 -23.57 -19.59
N ALA A 3 -11.40 -22.84 -20.68
CA ALA A 3 -10.36 -21.84 -20.77
C ALA A 3 -10.44 -20.79 -19.65
N ARG A 4 -9.27 -20.47 -19.08
CA ARG A 4 -9.08 -19.40 -18.10
C ARG A 4 -9.66 -18.11 -18.67
N THR A 5 -10.67 -17.58 -17.99
CA THR A 5 -11.42 -16.36 -18.32
C THR A 5 -10.46 -15.18 -18.52
N LYS A 6 -10.56 -14.50 -19.66
CA LYS A 6 -9.89 -13.22 -19.92
C LYS A 6 -10.53 -12.14 -19.04
N MET A 7 -10.04 -11.95 -17.82
CA MET A 7 -10.38 -10.76 -17.02
C MET A 7 -9.61 -9.56 -17.56
N ARG A 8 -10.29 -8.42 -17.68
CA ARG A 8 -9.63 -7.17 -18.09
C ARG A 8 -9.30 -6.29 -16.87
N ILE A 9 -8.37 -5.35 -17.02
CA ILE A 9 -7.95 -4.49 -15.91
C ILE A 9 -9.09 -3.59 -15.44
N GLU A 10 -10.00 -3.24 -16.34
CA GLU A 10 -11.18 -2.40 -16.11
C GLU A 10 -12.15 -3.04 -15.11
N GLU A 11 -12.14 -4.36 -14.97
CA GLU A 11 -12.97 -5.07 -13.97
C GLU A 11 -12.48 -4.86 -12.53
N PHE A 12 -11.25 -4.37 -12.35
CA PHE A 12 -10.65 -4.06 -11.06
C PHE A 12 -10.66 -2.57 -10.73
N LEU A 13 -11.21 -1.72 -11.61
CA LEU A 13 -11.31 -0.28 -11.38
C LEU A 13 -12.50 0.05 -10.48
N ASP A 14 -12.25 0.83 -9.43
CA ASP A 14 -13.28 1.52 -8.65
C ASP A 14 -13.22 3.02 -8.96
N ALA A 15 -14.32 3.59 -9.46
CA ALA A 15 -14.41 5.01 -9.82
C ALA A 15 -14.18 5.95 -8.64
N ASN A 16 -14.45 5.47 -7.41
CA ASN A 16 -14.31 6.22 -6.16
C ASN A 16 -12.92 6.06 -5.52
N ALA A 17 -12.11 5.12 -6.00
CA ALA A 17 -10.76 4.93 -5.50
C ALA A 17 -9.76 5.83 -6.23
N GLU A 18 -8.87 6.46 -5.46
CA GLU A 18 -7.75 7.23 -6.01
C GLU A 18 -6.55 6.32 -6.33
N ILE A 19 -6.30 5.32 -5.48
CA ILE A 19 -5.27 4.29 -5.66
C ILE A 19 -5.83 2.94 -5.19
N ILE A 20 -5.55 1.87 -5.93
CA ILE A 20 -5.97 0.50 -5.61
C ILE A 20 -4.73 -0.37 -5.48
N PHE A 21 -4.54 -0.93 -4.28
CA PHE A 21 -3.56 -1.96 -3.98
C PHE A 21 -4.23 -3.33 -3.88
N TYR A 22 -3.45 -4.39 -3.75
CA TYR A 22 -3.93 -5.76 -3.58
C TYR A 22 -3.10 -6.52 -2.54
N ASP A 23 -3.65 -7.60 -1.99
CA ASP A 23 -2.96 -8.45 -1.01
C ASP A 23 -1.90 -9.33 -1.68
N ARG A 24 -0.78 -9.59 -0.99
CA ARG A 24 0.19 -10.59 -1.41
C ARG A 24 -0.43 -11.97 -1.42
N PHE A 25 0.02 -12.82 -2.34
CA PHE A 25 -0.51 -14.18 -2.48
C PHE A 25 0.02 -15.17 -1.42
N TYR A 26 1.03 -14.78 -0.63
CA TYR A 26 1.76 -15.70 0.25
C TYR A 26 1.88 -15.23 1.71
N ASN A 27 1.42 -14.02 2.04
CA ASN A 27 1.33 -13.52 3.42
C ASN A 27 0.22 -12.45 3.53
N TRP A 28 -0.02 -11.96 4.75
CA TRP A 28 -1.13 -11.03 5.08
C TRP A 28 -0.75 -9.55 4.85
N GLU A 29 0.05 -9.26 3.82
CA GLU A 29 0.49 -7.90 3.50
C GLU A 29 -0.18 -7.32 2.27
N VAL A 30 -0.40 -6.01 2.27
CA VAL A 30 -0.66 -5.25 1.04
C VAL A 30 0.62 -5.17 0.19
N MET A 31 0.50 -5.37 -1.13
CA MET A 31 1.58 -5.38 -2.12
C MET A 31 1.79 -3.99 -2.74
N ALA A 32 3.03 -3.49 -2.71
CA ALA A 32 3.44 -2.24 -3.35
C ALA A 32 3.99 -2.42 -4.78
N GLY A 33 4.36 -3.64 -5.18
CA GLY A 33 5.05 -3.88 -6.46
C GLY A 33 4.21 -3.62 -7.72
N ALA A 34 2.88 -3.58 -7.60
CA ALA A 34 2.01 -3.03 -8.63
C ALA A 34 0.75 -2.46 -7.97
N TYR A 35 0.18 -1.42 -8.56
CA TYR A 35 -1.05 -0.78 -8.10
C TYR A 35 -1.67 0.02 -9.25
N LEU A 36 -2.97 0.29 -9.15
CA LEU A 36 -3.67 1.18 -10.07
C LEU A 36 -3.75 2.56 -9.43
N ALA A 37 -3.32 3.59 -10.15
CA ALA A 37 -3.27 4.96 -9.65
C ALA A 37 -4.07 5.87 -10.59
N LYS A 38 -5.12 6.51 -10.06
CA LYS A 38 -5.91 7.50 -10.78
C LYS A 38 -5.10 8.79 -10.90
N ASN A 39 -5.10 9.41 -12.08
CA ASN A 39 -4.35 10.65 -12.32
C ASN A 39 -5.06 11.85 -11.69
N THR A 40 -4.89 12.03 -10.39
CA THR A 40 -5.36 13.18 -9.62
C THR A 40 -4.21 13.86 -8.89
N ASN A 41 -4.42 15.10 -8.45
CA ASN A 41 -3.43 15.79 -7.62
C ASN A 41 -3.23 15.07 -6.29
N TRP A 42 -4.31 14.51 -5.72
CA TRP A 42 -4.21 13.73 -4.48
C TRP A 42 -3.28 12.52 -4.65
N THR A 43 -3.47 11.74 -5.71
CA THR A 43 -2.63 10.56 -5.98
C THR A 43 -1.16 10.94 -6.18
N LYS A 44 -0.89 12.04 -6.89
CA LYS A 44 0.48 12.54 -7.07
C LYS A 44 1.13 12.92 -5.74
N HIS A 45 0.41 13.62 -4.87
CA HIS A 45 0.92 13.98 -3.54
C HIS A 45 1.14 12.75 -2.65
N PHE A 46 0.24 11.77 -2.70
CA PHE A 46 0.43 10.50 -1.99
C PHE A 46 1.71 9.79 -2.48
N LEU A 47 1.88 9.64 -3.79
CA LEU A 47 3.03 8.94 -4.37
C LEU A 47 4.35 9.67 -4.09
N ASP A 48 4.36 11.00 -4.09
CA ASP A 48 5.52 11.79 -3.69
C ASP A 48 5.87 11.58 -2.21
N GLY A 49 4.87 11.61 -1.32
CA GLY A 49 5.08 11.31 0.10
C GLY A 49 5.57 9.88 0.36
N PHE A 50 5.02 8.92 -0.40
CA PHE A 50 5.39 7.51 -0.37
C PHE A 50 6.84 7.30 -0.83
N ALA A 51 7.23 7.86 -1.98
CA ALA A 51 8.60 7.78 -2.49
C ALA A 51 9.61 8.45 -1.53
N ASN A 52 9.27 9.63 -1.00
CA ASN A 52 10.11 10.32 -0.04
C ASN A 52 10.25 9.58 1.30
N TYR A 53 9.36 8.62 1.60
CA TYR A 53 9.47 7.79 2.80
C TYR A 53 10.66 6.83 2.75
N GLU A 54 11.18 6.49 1.57
CA GLU A 54 12.38 5.66 1.40
C GLU A 54 13.57 6.18 2.24
N PHE A 55 13.76 7.50 2.30
CA PHE A 55 14.85 8.13 3.04
C PHE A 55 14.65 8.17 4.56
N ARG A 56 13.46 7.78 5.05
CA ARG A 56 13.12 7.72 6.48
C ARG A 56 13.07 6.29 7.03
N LEU A 57 13.27 5.29 6.17
CA LEU A 57 13.25 3.89 6.60
C LEU A 57 14.47 3.60 7.50
N PRO A 58 14.27 2.83 8.59
CA PRO A 58 15.39 2.36 9.41
C PRO A 58 16.30 1.46 8.56
N LYS A 59 17.60 1.45 8.87
CA LYS A 59 18.55 0.53 8.22
C LYS A 59 18.34 -0.90 8.71
N SER A 60 17.29 -1.56 8.24
CA SER A 60 16.91 -2.93 8.60
C SER A 60 16.19 -3.63 7.43
N PHE A 61 15.76 -4.88 7.62
CA PHE A 61 14.94 -5.57 6.61
C PHE A 61 13.48 -5.07 6.70
N HIS A 62 12.98 -4.43 5.64
CA HIS A 62 11.64 -3.82 5.62
C HIS A 62 10.96 -3.91 4.23
N GLY A 63 11.49 -4.72 3.32
CA GLY A 63 10.92 -4.87 1.97
C GLY A 63 10.83 -3.56 1.18
N THR A 64 11.71 -2.59 1.47
CA THR A 64 11.82 -1.25 0.81
C THR A 64 10.48 -0.53 0.67
N ASP A 65 9.85 -0.61 -0.50
CA ASP A 65 8.60 0.05 -0.86
C ASP A 65 7.40 -0.52 -0.08
N ASN A 66 7.39 -1.83 0.20
CA ASN A 66 6.30 -2.45 0.96
C ASN A 66 6.25 -1.93 2.41
N GLY A 67 7.41 -1.81 3.07
CA GLY A 67 7.50 -1.22 4.41
C GLY A 67 7.09 0.26 4.41
N ALA A 68 7.52 1.02 3.40
CA ALA A 68 7.09 2.41 3.23
C ALA A 68 5.59 2.55 2.97
N LEU A 69 4.97 1.61 2.24
CA LEU A 69 3.54 1.63 1.92
C LEU A 69 2.71 1.47 3.19
N HIS A 70 3.05 0.46 4.00
CA HIS A 70 2.31 0.18 5.23
C HIS A 70 2.38 1.36 6.19
N VAL A 71 3.54 2.01 6.32
CA VAL A 71 3.65 3.21 7.15
C VAL A 71 2.93 4.41 6.54
N SER A 72 2.97 4.58 5.22
CA SER A 72 2.27 5.69 4.54
C SER A 72 0.75 5.59 4.73
N VAL A 73 0.19 4.38 4.63
CA VAL A 73 -1.22 4.12 4.95
C VAL A 73 -1.50 4.42 6.42
N CYS A 74 -0.66 3.94 7.35
CA CYS A 74 -0.83 4.23 8.78
C CYS A 74 -0.82 5.72 9.10
N LEU A 75 0.11 6.48 8.54
CA LEU A 75 0.24 7.92 8.78
C LEU A 75 -0.97 8.67 8.21
N TYR A 76 -1.41 8.30 7.01
CA TYR A 76 -2.61 8.90 6.41
C TYR A 76 -3.87 8.61 7.23
N MET A 77 -4.03 7.37 7.72
CA MET A 77 -5.14 7.02 8.60
C MET A 77 -5.05 7.73 9.96
N SER A 78 -3.86 7.91 10.52
CA SER A 78 -3.66 8.58 11.81
C SER A 78 -3.95 10.09 11.76
N ASP A 79 -3.76 10.73 10.61
CA ASP A 79 -4.13 12.14 10.39
C ASP A 79 -5.65 12.32 10.23
N LYS A 80 -6.37 11.26 9.80
CA LYS A 80 -7.83 11.25 9.59
C LYS A 80 -8.62 10.67 10.77
N PHE A 81 -8.01 9.84 11.60
CA PHE A 81 -8.61 9.14 12.74
C PHE A 81 -7.68 9.29 13.96
N SER A 82 -8.18 9.87 15.05
CA SER A 82 -7.46 10.06 16.32
C SER A 82 -6.76 8.79 16.85
N PRO A 83 -5.72 8.91 17.69
CA PRO A 83 -4.51 8.11 17.59
C PRO A 83 -4.60 6.76 18.28
N SER A 84 -4.29 5.71 17.54
CA SER A 84 -3.47 4.63 18.08
C SER A 84 -2.51 4.13 17.01
N PHE A 85 -1.44 4.89 16.80
CA PHE A 85 -0.24 4.54 16.03
C PHE A 85 0.23 3.08 16.30
N THR A 86 -0.01 2.58 17.52
CA THR A 86 0.32 1.24 17.98
C THR A 86 -0.37 0.10 17.22
N GLN A 87 -1.60 0.31 16.72
CA GLN A 87 -2.36 -0.79 16.10
C GLN A 87 -1.97 -1.02 14.63
N CYS A 88 -1.59 0.05 13.93
CA CYS A 88 -1.18 -0.04 12.53
C CYS A 88 0.27 -0.54 12.35
N MET A 89 1.12 -0.30 13.35
CA MET A 89 2.45 -0.92 13.43
C MET A 89 2.41 -2.39 13.88
N ALA A 90 1.31 -2.89 14.45
CA ALA A 90 1.20 -4.29 14.82
C ALA A 90 1.16 -5.21 13.59
N SER A 91 0.61 -4.73 12.47
CA SER A 91 0.67 -5.42 11.17
C SER A 91 2.06 -5.38 10.52
N THR A 92 2.87 -4.35 10.78
CA THR A 92 4.26 -4.28 10.28
C THR A 92 5.25 -5.10 11.12
N LYS A 93 4.93 -5.37 12.39
CA LYS A 93 5.72 -6.29 13.25
C LYS A 93 5.71 -7.75 12.79
N SER A 94 4.92 -8.08 11.77
CA SER A 94 4.96 -9.41 11.15
C SER A 94 6.14 -9.59 10.16
N GLN A 95 6.92 -8.54 9.90
CA GLN A 95 8.11 -8.55 9.04
C GLN A 95 9.40 -9.09 9.69
N HIS A 96 9.31 -9.78 10.83
CA HIS A 96 10.43 -10.60 11.31
C HIS A 96 10.44 -11.95 10.57
N PHE A 97 11.13 -11.95 9.42
CA PHE A 97 11.85 -13.13 8.95
C PHE A 97 13.32 -13.00 9.36
#